data_AF-A0A484L4Q5-F1
#
_entry.id   AF-A0A484L4Q5-F1
#
_cell.length_a   1.000
_cell.length_b   1.000
_cell.length_c   1.000
_cell.angle_alpha   90.00
_cell.angle_beta   90.00
_cell.angle_gamma   90.00
#
_symmetry.space_group_name_H-M   'P 1'
#
loop_
_entity.id
_entity.type
_entity.pdbx_description
1 polymer ?
#
loop_
_entity_poly.entity_id
_entity_poly.type
_entity_poly.pdbx_seq_one_letter_code
_entity_poly.pdbx_strand_id
1 'polypeptide(L)'
;MKKVGDKLIPKTEDEFDAEDIKKVENYAKAINMVYCAVNPDDYRKISCCSTAKEMWDKLGVTYEGTDQVREAKIDFLTQEYEMFRMKEHENIDDMFDRFSKIVNDLHALKKTYTDRDLVRKILRSL
;
A
#
# COMPACT_ATOMS: atom_id res chain seq x y z
N MET A 1 2.71 13.19 28.01
CA MET A 1 3.97 13.93 28.28
C MET A 1 3.66 15.08 29.22
N LYS A 2 4.59 15.47 30.09
CA LYS A 2 4.48 16.66 30.94
C LYS A 2 5.51 17.71 30.52
N LYS A 3 5.16 18.99 30.62
CA LYS A 3 6.06 20.11 30.33
C LYS A 3 6.73 20.56 31.64
N VAL A 4 8.05 20.46 31.72
CA VAL A 4 8.86 20.96 32.84
C VAL A 4 9.84 21.99 32.28
N GLY A 5 9.55 23.28 32.51
CA GLY A 5 10.22 24.37 31.79
C GLY A 5 9.92 24.28 30.28
N ASP A 6 10.96 24.32 29.44
CA ASP A 6 10.83 24.17 27.98
C ASP A 6 10.98 22.72 27.49
N LYS A 7 11.13 21.75 28.39
CA LYS A 7 11.32 20.34 28.03
C LYS A 7 10.04 19.54 28.21
N LEU A 8 9.73 18.70 27.21
CA LEU A 8 8.70 17.68 27.29
C LEU A 8 9.32 16.38 27.81
N ILE A 9 8.79 15.87 28.92
CA ILE A 9 9.25 14.64 29.57
C ILE A 9 8.11 13.61 29.52
N PRO A 10 8.38 12.30 29.30
CA PRO A 10 7.37 11.26 29.48
C PRO A 10 6.77 11.33 30.90
N LYS A 11 5.45 11.16 31.01
CA LYS A 11 4.79 11.00 32.31
C LYS A 11 5.15 9.60 32.84
N THR A 12 5.31 9.44 34.15
CA THR A 12 5.34 8.11 34.77
C THR A 12 3.92 7.57 34.90
N GLU A 13 3.74 6.25 35.07
CA GLU A 13 2.41 5.64 35.17
C GLU A 13 1.57 6.23 36.31
N ASP A 14 2.20 6.57 37.44
CA ASP A 14 1.56 7.23 38.59
C ASP A 14 1.04 8.66 38.27
N GLU A 15 1.50 9.27 37.18
CA GLU A 15 1.13 10.62 36.74
C GLU A 15 0.10 10.61 35.61
N PHE A 16 -0.39 9.43 35.21
CA PHE A 16 -1.34 9.31 34.11
C PHE A 16 -2.72 9.82 34.53
N ASP A 17 -3.29 10.66 33.67
CA ASP A 17 -4.70 11.01 33.76
C ASP A 17 -5.57 9.99 33.00
N ALA A 18 -6.88 10.15 33.08
CA ALA A 18 -7.83 9.25 32.41
C ALA A 18 -7.64 9.24 30.87
N GLU A 19 -7.13 10.32 30.28
CA GLU A 19 -6.87 10.41 28.85
C GLU A 19 -5.61 9.62 28.46
N ASP A 20 -4.54 9.74 29.24
CA ASP A 20 -3.32 8.94 29.07
C ASP A 20 -3.63 7.43 29.17
N ILE A 21 -4.40 7.02 30.18
CA ILE A 21 -4.81 5.61 30.36
C ILE A 21 -5.59 5.13 29.14
N LYS A 22 -6.61 5.88 28.72
CA LYS A 22 -7.43 5.55 27.54
C LYS A 22 -6.58 5.44 26.28
N LYS A 23 -5.56 6.29 26.14
CA LYS A 23 -4.63 6.26 25.02
C LYS A 23 -3.79 4.98 25.01
N VAL A 24 -3.24 4.57 26.15
CA VAL A 24 -2.50 3.31 26.31
C VAL A 24 -3.40 2.12 25.98
N GLU A 25 -4.62 2.09 26.50
CA GLU A 25 -5.60 1.03 26.18
C GLU A 25 -5.89 0.96 24.68
N ASN A 26 -6.08 2.10 24.02
CA ASN A 26 -6.32 2.15 22.59
C ASN A 26 -5.12 1.63 21.78
N TYR A 27 -3.89 1.95 22.20
CA TYR A 27 -2.69 1.39 21.56
C TYR A 27 -2.62 -0.12 21.71
N ALA A 28 -2.87 -0.65 22.91
CA ALA A 28 -2.89 -2.09 23.16
C ALA A 28 -3.98 -2.79 22.34
N LYS A 29 -5.18 -2.19 22.25
CA LYS A 29 -6.29 -2.69 21.40
C LYS A 29 -5.90 -2.72 19.93
N ALA A 30 -5.27 -1.66 19.41
CA ALA A 30 -4.85 -1.61 18.01
C ALA A 30 -3.82 -2.71 17.68
N ILE A 31 -2.82 -2.92 18.54
CA ILE A 31 -1.83 -3.99 18.38
C ILE A 31 -2.51 -5.36 18.38
N ASN A 32 -3.41 -5.60 19.34
CA ASN A 32 -4.14 -6.85 19.45
C ASN A 32 -5.00 -7.13 18.21
N MET A 33 -5.72 -6.12 17.72
CA MET A 33 -6.52 -6.22 16.49
C MET A 33 -5.67 -6.63 15.29
N VAL A 34 -4.49 -6.05 15.11
CA VAL A 34 -3.58 -6.45 14.01
C VAL A 34 -3.12 -7.90 14.19
N TYR A 35 -2.73 -8.31 15.40
CA TYR A 35 -2.33 -9.69 15.65
C TYR A 35 -3.44 -10.71 15.39
N CYS A 36 -4.69 -10.39 15.75
CA CYS A 36 -5.83 -11.28 15.50
C CYS A 36 -6.23 -11.36 14.02
N ALA A 37 -5.91 -10.35 13.22
CA ALA A 37 -6.27 -10.30 11.81
C ALA A 37 -5.31 -11.08 10.90
N VAL A 38 -4.07 -11.32 11.34
CA VAL A 38 -3.01 -11.91 10.51
C VAL A 38 -2.84 -13.41 10.74
N ASN A 39 -2.35 -14.12 9.72
CA ASN A 39 -1.98 -15.53 9.84
C ASN A 39 -0.64 -15.70 10.60
N PRO A 40 -0.25 -16.93 10.98
CA PRO A 40 1.00 -17.16 11.74
C PRO A 40 2.28 -16.71 11.02
N ASP A 41 2.34 -16.75 9.70
CA ASP A 41 3.53 -16.32 8.95
C ASP A 41 3.66 -14.79 8.97
N ASP A 42 2.54 -14.08 8.84
CA ASP A 42 2.48 -12.62 8.93
C ASP A 42 2.69 -12.11 10.34
N TYR A 43 2.19 -12.83 11.34
CA TYR A 43 2.51 -12.57 12.74
C TYR A 43 4.02 -12.53 12.96
N ARG A 44 4.78 -13.52 12.46
CA ARG A 44 6.25 -13.55 12.59
C ARG A 44 6.93 -12.37 11.90
N LYS A 45 6.36 -11.82 10.83
CA LYS A 45 6.92 -10.65 10.15
C LYS A 45 6.78 -9.40 11.01
N ILE A 46 5.68 -9.25 11.75
CA ILE A 46 5.37 -8.04 12.53
C ILE A 46 5.63 -8.15 14.03
N SER A 47 6.00 -9.33 14.54
CA SER A 47 6.18 -9.57 15.99
C SER A 47 7.26 -8.74 16.66
N CYS A 48 8.22 -8.21 15.90
CA CYS A 48 9.27 -7.33 16.42
C CYS A 48 8.91 -5.82 16.33
N CYS A 49 7.74 -5.47 15.81
CA CYS A 49 7.28 -4.09 15.75
C CYS A 49 6.75 -3.65 17.12
N SER A 50 7.04 -2.40 17.50
CA SER A 50 6.67 -1.85 18.82
C SER A 50 5.33 -1.13 18.80
N THR A 51 4.85 -0.74 17.62
CA THR A 51 3.58 -0.01 17.49
C THR A 51 2.68 -0.62 16.42
N ALA A 52 1.36 -0.50 16.58
CA ALA A 52 0.40 -0.92 15.56
C ALA A 52 0.66 -0.25 14.19
N LYS A 53 1.17 0.99 14.20
CA LYS A 53 1.58 1.70 12.99
C LYS A 53 2.75 0.98 12.29
N GLU A 54 3.81 0.66 13.01
CA GLU A 54 4.95 -0.08 12.45
C GLU A 54 4.53 -1.45 11.92
N MET A 55 3.63 -2.14 12.62
CA MET A 55 3.07 -3.42 12.14
C MET A 55 2.33 -3.22 10.81
N TRP A 56 1.45 -2.22 10.74
CA TRP A 56 0.69 -1.88 9.54
C TRP A 56 1.60 -1.47 8.37
N ASP A 57 2.55 -0.57 8.61
CA ASP A 57 3.51 -0.11 7.60
C ASP A 57 4.36 -1.28 7.07
N LYS A 58 4.77 -2.20 7.94
CA LYS A 58 5.54 -3.39 7.54
C LYS A 58 4.72 -4.37 6.71
N LEU A 59 3.43 -4.56 7.03
CA LEU A 59 2.52 -5.33 6.19
C LEU A 59 2.34 -4.67 4.82
N GLY A 60 2.14 -3.34 4.79
CA GLY A 60 2.08 -2.56 3.56
C GLY A 60 3.32 -2.79 2.69
N VAL A 61 4.52 -2.62 3.25
CA VAL A 61 5.78 -2.86 2.52
C VAL A 61 5.92 -4.31 2.05
N THR A 62 5.47 -5.29 2.83
CA THR A 62 5.57 -6.71 2.48
C THR A 62 4.70 -7.07 1.28
N TYR A 63 3.50 -6.49 1.19
CA TYR A 63 2.48 -6.91 0.23
C TYR A 63 2.29 -5.96 -0.94
N GLU A 64 2.40 -4.65 -0.71
CA GLU A 64 2.27 -3.61 -1.73
C GLU A 64 3.64 -3.13 -2.24
N GLY A 65 4.72 -3.44 -1.51
CA GLY A 65 6.05 -2.88 -1.75
C GLY A 65 6.23 -1.53 -1.07
N THR A 66 7.41 -0.93 -1.22
CA THR A 66 7.63 0.46 -0.76
C THR A 66 7.02 1.44 -1.76
N ASP A 67 6.79 2.68 -1.32
CA ASP A 67 6.34 3.75 -2.23
C ASP A 67 7.25 3.86 -3.46
N GLN A 68 8.57 3.77 -3.30
CA GLN A 68 9.51 3.83 -4.44
C GLN A 68 9.33 2.67 -5.41
N VAL A 69 9.11 1.45 -4.91
CA VAL A 69 8.84 0.27 -5.76
C VAL A 69 7.50 0.43 -6.47
N ARG A 70 6.49 0.96 -5.77
CA ARG A 70 5.17 1.24 -6.33
C ARG A 70 5.25 2.26 -7.47
N GLU A 71 5.92 3.39 -7.25
CA GLU A 71 6.11 4.43 -8.27
C GLU A 71 6.90 3.89 -9.48
N ALA A 72 7.99 3.15 -9.24
CA ALA A 72 8.76 2.53 -10.32
C ALA A 72 7.90 1.54 -11.15
N LYS A 73 7.01 0.80 -10.51
CA LYS A 73 6.06 -0.10 -11.20
C LYS A 73 5.02 0.68 -12.01
N ILE A 74 4.50 1.78 -11.45
CA ILE A 74 3.59 2.69 -12.17
C ILE A 74 4.28 3.23 -13.43
N ASP A 75 5.51 3.73 -13.31
CA ASP A 75 6.26 4.29 -14.42
C ASP A 75 6.52 3.25 -15.51
N PHE A 76 6.98 2.05 -15.12
CA PHE A 76 7.20 0.94 -16.04
C PHE A 76 5.92 0.56 -16.79
N LEU A 77 4.81 0.36 -16.08
CA LEU A 77 3.54 -0.01 -16.71
C LEU A 77 2.96 1.12 -17.57
N THR A 78 3.19 2.38 -17.18
CA THR A 78 2.80 3.55 -17.98
C THR A 78 3.55 3.58 -19.29
N GLN A 79 4.87 3.33 -19.26
CA GLN A 79 5.68 3.21 -20.46
C GLN A 79 5.22 2.06 -21.35
N GLU A 80 4.98 0.87 -20.78
CA GLU A 80 4.45 -0.29 -21.51
C GLU A 80 3.09 0.03 -22.15
N TYR A 81 2.20 0.71 -21.43
CA TYR A 81 0.95 1.21 -21.97
C TYR A 81 1.21 2.19 -23.11
N GLU A 82 2.00 3.24 -22.93
CA GLU A 82 2.26 4.27 -23.94
C GLU A 82 2.90 3.71 -25.21
N MET A 83 3.81 2.74 -25.07
CA MET A 83 4.50 2.06 -26.16
C MET A 83 3.72 0.86 -26.72
N PHE A 84 2.56 0.53 -26.14
CA PHE A 84 1.78 -0.64 -26.54
C PHE A 84 1.45 -0.63 -28.04
N ARG A 85 1.72 -1.77 -28.68
CA ARG A 85 1.48 -2.09 -30.09
C ARG A 85 1.15 -3.58 -30.20
N MET A 86 0.25 -3.90 -31.13
CA MET A 86 -0.01 -5.26 -31.57
C MET A 86 1.26 -5.82 -32.22
N LYS A 87 1.60 -7.07 -31.91
CA LYS A 87 2.76 -7.75 -32.51
C LYS A 87 2.37 -8.43 -33.82
N GLU A 88 3.36 -8.66 -34.68
CA GLU A 88 3.18 -9.21 -36.04
C GLU A 88 2.54 -10.61 -36.08
N HIS A 89 2.65 -11.39 -35.00
CA HIS A 89 2.10 -12.76 -34.91
C HIS A 89 1.14 -12.93 -33.74
N GLU A 90 0.63 -11.83 -33.20
CA GLU A 90 -0.34 -11.81 -32.13
C GLU A 90 -1.74 -11.70 -32.73
N ASN A 91 -2.71 -12.47 -32.23
CA ASN A 91 -4.10 -12.31 -32.65
C ASN A 91 -4.78 -11.19 -31.81
N ILE A 92 -5.99 -10.78 -32.21
CA ILE A 92 -6.69 -9.66 -31.54
C ILE A 92 -7.01 -9.98 -30.08
N ASP A 93 -7.39 -11.23 -29.77
CA ASP A 93 -7.73 -11.66 -28.42
C ASP A 93 -6.48 -11.66 -27.52
N ASP A 94 -5.36 -12.21 -28.00
CA ASP A 94 -4.07 -12.20 -27.31
C ASP A 94 -3.60 -10.76 -27.02
N MET A 95 -3.75 -9.87 -28.00
CA MET A 95 -3.41 -8.45 -27.87
C MET A 95 -4.29 -7.78 -26.81
N PHE A 96 -5.60 -8.04 -26.83
CA PHE A 96 -6.52 -7.47 -25.86
C PHE A 96 -6.24 -7.98 -24.45
N ASP A 97 -5.96 -9.26 -24.27
CA ASP A 97 -5.58 -9.84 -22.97
C ASP A 97 -4.33 -9.17 -22.38
N ARG A 98 -3.31 -8.96 -23.22
CA ARG A 98 -2.10 -8.21 -22.83
C ARG A 98 -2.41 -6.77 -22.44
N PHE A 99 -3.24 -6.08 -23.23
CA PHE A 99 -3.63 -4.71 -22.95
C PHE A 99 -4.43 -4.61 -21.64
N SER A 100 -5.43 -5.47 -21.45
CA SER A 100 -6.25 -5.55 -20.24
C SER A 100 -5.40 -5.83 -19.01
N LYS A 101 -4.40 -6.70 -19.12
CA LYS A 101 -3.46 -6.96 -18.01
C LYS A 101 -2.74 -5.67 -17.57
N ILE A 102 -2.18 -4.92 -18.51
CA ILE A 102 -1.48 -3.65 -18.20
C ILE A 102 -2.43 -2.64 -17.54
N VAL A 103 -3.64 -2.48 -18.10
CA VAL A 103 -4.64 -1.55 -17.58
C VAL A 103 -5.13 -1.95 -16.19
N ASN A 104 -5.36 -3.24 -15.95
CA ASN A 104 -5.79 -3.76 -14.66
C ASN A 104 -4.71 -3.59 -13.59
N ASP A 105 -3.44 -3.85 -13.94
CA ASP A 105 -2.31 -3.65 -13.05
C ASP A 105 -2.14 -2.17 -12.68
N LEU A 106 -2.30 -1.25 -13.65
CA LEU A 106 -2.32 0.19 -13.41
C LEU A 106 -3.50 0.62 -12.52
N HIS A 107 -4.68 0.07 -12.76
CA HIS A 107 -5.89 0.34 -11.97
C HIS A 107 -5.72 -0.14 -10.51
N ALA A 108 -5.11 -1.31 -10.29
CA ALA A 108 -4.78 -1.80 -8.95
C ALA A 108 -3.86 -0.84 -8.19
N LEU A 109 -2.95 -0.17 -8.91
CA LEU A 109 -2.06 0.89 -8.40
C LEU A 109 -2.71 2.28 -8.37
N LYS A 110 -4.04 2.36 -8.51
CA LYS A 110 -4.84 3.59 -8.50
C LYS A 110 -4.55 4.55 -9.66
N LYS A 111 -3.90 4.10 -10.73
CA LYS A 111 -3.74 4.85 -11.98
C LYS A 111 -4.77 4.37 -13.01
N THR A 112 -5.76 5.22 -13.30
CA THR A 112 -6.92 4.83 -14.12
C THR A 112 -7.00 5.64 -15.41
N TYR A 113 -7.53 5.02 -16.47
CA TYR A 113 -7.82 5.66 -17.75
C TYR A 113 -9.31 5.61 -18.03
N THR A 114 -9.84 6.59 -18.75
CA THR A 114 -11.25 6.55 -19.16
C THR A 114 -11.45 5.56 -20.31
N ASP A 115 -12.64 5.00 -20.47
CA ASP A 115 -12.97 4.12 -21.60
C ASP A 115 -12.60 4.74 -22.95
N ARG A 116 -12.83 6.05 -23.09
CA ARG A 116 -12.46 6.81 -24.28
C ARG A 116 -10.96 6.77 -24.55
N ASP A 117 -10.13 6.85 -23.50
CA ASP A 117 -8.68 6.80 -23.65
C ASP A 117 -8.19 5.40 -23.98
N LEU A 118 -8.78 4.38 -23.36
CA LEU A 118 -8.50 2.97 -23.63
C LEU A 118 -8.86 2.59 -25.09
N VAL A 119 -10.07 2.92 -25.54
CA VAL A 119 -10.51 2.69 -26.93
C VAL A 119 -9.59 3.40 -27.92
N ARG A 120 -9.29 4.68 -27.67
CA ARG A 120 -8.37 5.44 -28.53
C ARG A 120 -6.98 4.79 -28.56
N LYS A 121 -6.52 4.26 -27.43
CA LYS A 121 -5.22 3.63 -27.34
C LYS A 121 -5.17 2.32 -28.11
N ILE A 122 -6.17 1.44 -27.97
CA ILE A 122 -6.28 0.19 -28.74
C ILE A 122 -6.28 0.51 -30.24
N LEU A 123 -7.14 1.42 -30.71
CA LEU A 123 -7.23 1.78 -32.13
C LEU A 123 -5.92 2.31 -32.72
N ARG A 124 -5.10 2.99 -31.91
CA ARG A 124 -3.78 3.47 -32.33
C ARG A 124 -2.72 2.39 -32.32
N SER A 125 -2.97 1.26 -31.68
CA SER A 125 -2.00 0.20 -31.40
C SER A 125 -2.14 -1.01 -32.30
N LEU A 126 -3.27 -1.12 -33.00
CA LEU A 126 -3.49 -2.01 -34.15
C LEU A 126 -2.50 -1.71 -35.29
#